data_AF-H0I3H3-F1
#
_entry.id   AF-H0I3H3-F1
#
_cell.length_a   1.000
_cell.length_b   1.000
_cell.length_c   1.000
_cell.angle_alpha   90.00
_cell.angle_beta   90.00
_cell.angle_gamma   90.00
#
_symmetry.space_group_name_H-M   'P 1'
#
loop_
_entity.id
_entity.type
_entity.pdbx_description
1 polymer ?
#
loop_
_entity_poly.entity_id
_entity_poly.type
_entity_poly.pdbx_seq_one_letter_code
_entity_poly.pdbx_strand_id
1 'polypeptide(L)' 'MDAVLKHLPLRIGAYVPDDLLEDWFAPGTGMKPASDQALSAAKAYGWRFECEFKYYPERMEGVFWKWVPAI' A
#
# COMPACT_ATOMS: atom_id res chain seq x y z
N MET A 1 3.39 -6.96 -7.19
CA MET A 1 3.15 -6.69 -5.76
C MET A 1 2.81 -7.97 -4.97
N ASP A 2 2.03 -8.91 -5.51
CA ASP A 2 1.65 -10.16 -4.82
C ASP A 2 2.83 -10.92 -4.19
N ALA A 3 3.89 -11.15 -4.96
CA ALA A 3 5.08 -11.84 -4.48
C ALA A 3 5.76 -11.10 -3.31
N VAL A 4 5.76 -9.77 -3.33
CA VAL A 4 6.34 -8.94 -2.27
C VAL A 4 5.51 -9.08 -0.99
N LEU A 5 4.19 -8.89 -1.05
CA LEU A 5 3.35 -8.95 0.16
C LEU A 5 3.20 -10.37 0.73
N LYS A 6 3.21 -11.40 -0.13
CA LYS A 6 3.21 -12.81 0.32
C LYS A 6 4.46 -13.15 1.15
N HIS A 7 5.61 -12.57 0.83
CA HIS A 7 6.89 -12.87 1.48
C HIS A 7 7.40 -11.74 2.37
N LEU A 8 6.57 -10.71 2.62
CA LEU A 8 6.99 -9.55 3.40
C LEU A 8 7.30 -9.98 4.85
N PRO A 9 8.54 -9.80 5.33
CA PRO A 9 8.90 -10.18 6.69
C PRO A 9 8.18 -9.33 7.73
N LEU A 10 8.02 -9.87 8.94
CA LEU A 10 7.56 -9.09 10.08
C LEU A 10 8.52 -7.92 10.34
N ARG A 11 7.97 -6.79 10.81
CA ARG A 11 8.72 -5.56 11.16
C ARG A 11 9.42 -4.87 9.98
N ILE A 12 9.07 -5.18 8.74
CA ILE A 12 9.54 -4.48 7.53
C ILE A 12 8.33 -3.89 6.79
N GLY A 13 8.54 -2.75 6.14
CA GLY A 13 7.57 -2.10 5.27
C GLY A 13 7.94 -2.22 3.79
N ALA A 14 6.95 -2.46 2.93
CA ALA A 14 7.06 -2.28 1.49
C ALA A 14 6.49 -0.92 1.11
N TYR A 15 7.34 -0.04 0.60
CA TYR A 15 7.03 1.34 0.23
C TYR A 15 6.67 1.40 -1.26
N VAL A 16 5.58 2.08 -1.59
CA VAL A 16 5.05 2.22 -2.95
C VAL A 16 4.77 3.70 -3.23
N PRO A 17 5.44 4.32 -4.21
CA PRO A 17 5.20 5.71 -4.59
C PRO A 17 3.80 5.91 -5.22
N ASP A 18 3.30 7.15 -5.16
CA ASP A 18 1.95 7.56 -5.64
C ASP A 18 1.63 7.15 -7.07
N ASP A 19 2.60 7.25 -7.97
CA ASP A 19 2.43 6.87 -9.38
C ASP A 19 2.10 5.40 -9.52
N LEU A 20 2.82 4.53 -8.80
CA LEU A 20 2.55 3.10 -8.77
C LEU A 20 1.26 2.76 -8.02
N LEU A 21 0.90 3.50 -6.97
CA LEU A 21 -0.39 3.32 -6.29
C LEU A 21 -1.56 3.59 -7.25
N GLU A 22 -1.49 4.68 -8.01
CA GLU A 22 -2.51 5.00 -9.01
C GLU A 22 -2.56 3.96 -10.12
N ASP A 23 -1.42 3.67 -10.74
CA ASP A 23 -1.33 2.73 -11.85
C ASP A 23 -1.85 1.33 -11.49
N TRP A 24 -1.65 0.90 -10.23
CA TRP A 24 -2.06 -0.44 -9.78
C TRP A 24 -3.48 -0.49 -9.24
N PHE A 25 -3.97 0.57 -8.61
CA PHE A 25 -5.20 0.52 -7.80
C PHE A 25 -6.33 1.44 -8.29
N ALA A 26 -6.05 2.47 -9.09
CA ALA A 26 -7.08 3.31 -9.72
C ALA A 26 -6.62 3.88 -11.07
N PRO A 27 -6.25 3.02 -12.04
CA PRO A 27 -5.67 3.47 -13.30
C PRO A 27 -6.62 4.42 -14.03
N GLY A 28 -6.08 5.58 -14.44
CA GLY A 28 -6.81 6.60 -15.20
C GLY A 28 -7.62 7.60 -14.38
N THR A 29 -7.54 7.57 -13.03
CA THR A 29 -8.27 8.53 -12.18
C THR A 29 -7.54 9.86 -11.93
N GLY A 30 -6.33 10.01 -12.48
CA GLY A 30 -5.49 11.19 -12.33
C GLY A 30 -4.42 11.00 -11.24
N MET A 31 -3.34 11.75 -11.32
CA MET A 31 -2.18 11.60 -10.43
C MET A 31 -1.83 12.95 -9.77
N LYS A 32 -1.47 12.90 -8.47
CA LYS A 32 -1.03 13.98 -7.56
C LYS A 32 -2.13 14.71 -6.75
N PRO A 33 -2.31 14.34 -5.46
CA PRO A 33 -1.82 13.12 -4.79
C PRO A 33 -2.52 11.85 -5.30
N ALA A 34 -2.12 10.67 -4.84
CA ALA A 34 -2.91 9.45 -5.05
C ALA A 34 -4.37 9.67 -4.59
N SER A 35 -5.31 9.22 -5.41
CA SER A 35 -6.74 9.33 -5.21
C SER A 35 -7.21 8.48 -4.02
N ASP A 36 -8.30 8.92 -3.38
CA ASP A 36 -8.94 8.14 -2.31
C ASP A 36 -9.35 6.74 -2.79
N GLN A 37 -9.67 6.60 -4.08
CA GLN A 37 -9.97 5.31 -4.70
C GLN A 37 -8.74 4.40 -4.69
N ALA A 38 -7.58 4.89 -5.15
CA ALA A 38 -6.34 4.13 -5.12
C ALA A 38 -5.95 3.74 -3.69
N LEU A 39 -6.04 4.67 -2.73
CA LEU A 39 -5.70 4.41 -1.32
C LEU A 39 -6.63 3.38 -0.67
N SER A 40 -7.94 3.45 -0.95
CA SER A 40 -8.92 2.49 -0.45
C SER A 40 -8.69 1.10 -1.05
N ALA A 41 -8.44 1.02 -2.35
CA ALA A 41 -8.14 -0.22 -3.05
C ALA A 41 -6.80 -0.84 -2.60
N ALA A 42 -5.77 -0.03 -2.40
CA ALA A 42 -4.49 -0.46 -1.82
C ALA A 42 -4.68 -1.05 -0.42
N LYS A 43 -5.45 -0.39 0.45
CA LYS A 43 -5.78 -0.92 1.77
C LYS A 43 -6.46 -2.28 1.68
N ALA A 44 -7.53 -2.40 0.89
CA ALA A 44 -8.24 -3.67 0.70
C ALA A 44 -7.34 -4.77 0.11
N TYR A 45 -6.44 -4.40 -0.81
CA TYR A 45 -5.47 -5.32 -1.38
C TYR A 45 -4.48 -5.86 -0.33
N GLY A 46 -3.96 -5.01 0.56
CA GLY A 46 -3.06 -5.41 1.65
C GLY A 46 -3.66 -6.47 2.59
N TRP A 47 -4.96 -6.34 2.91
CA TRP A 47 -5.68 -7.29 3.77
C TRP A 47 -5.68 -8.72 3.23
N ARG A 48 -5.65 -8.91 1.90
CA ARG A 48 -5.57 -10.24 1.26
C ARG A 48 -4.27 -10.99 1.60
N PHE A 49 -3.27 -10.27 2.11
CA PHE A 49 -1.97 -10.78 2.50
C PHE A 49 -1.69 -10.54 3.99
N GLU A 50 -2.68 -10.26 4.83
CA GLU A 50 -2.48 -9.97 6.26
C GLU A 50 -1.55 -8.76 6.49
N CYS A 51 -1.55 -7.81 5.55
CA CYS A 51 -0.80 -6.57 5.65
C CYS A 51 -1.75 -5.40 5.97
N GLU A 52 -1.32 -4.54 6.87
CA GLU A 52 -1.87 -3.20 7.02
C GLU A 52 -1.33 -2.27 5.93
N PHE A 53 -2.01 -1.14 5.73
CA PHE A 53 -1.63 -0.11 4.79
C PHE A 53 -1.80 1.28 5.40
N LYS A 54 -0.83 2.16 5.15
CA LYS A 54 -0.89 3.58 5.50
C LYS A 54 -0.26 4.41 4.39
N TYR A 55 -0.90 5.55 4.13
CA TYR A 55 -0.40 6.55 3.22
C TYR A 55 0.31 7.68 3.98
N TYR A 56 1.45 8.13 3.46
CA TYR A 56 2.26 9.23 3.99
C TYR A 56 2.29 10.37 2.95
N PRO A 57 1.38 11.35 3.03
CA PRO A 57 1.27 12.43 2.06
C PRO A 57 2.54 13.28 1.95
N GLU A 58 3.30 13.41 3.05
CA GLU A 58 4.55 14.16 3.10
C GLU A 58 5.70 13.49 2.32
N ARG A 59 5.54 12.22 1.97
CA ARG A 59 6.49 11.43 1.19
C ARG A 59 5.91 10.96 -0.15
N MET A 60 4.61 11.17 -0.37
CA MET A 60 3.87 10.69 -1.55
C MET A 60 4.04 9.17 -1.73
N GLU A 61 3.93 8.42 -0.63
CA GLU A 61 4.11 6.97 -0.63
C GLU A 61 3.09 6.25 0.28
N GLY A 62 2.66 5.07 -0.16
CA GLY A 62 1.93 4.11 0.64
C GLY A 62 2.84 3.02 1.16
N VAL A 63 2.59 2.55 2.38
CA VAL A 63 3.41 1.53 3.05
C VAL A 63 2.54 0.36 3.45
N PHE A 64 2.96 -0.83 3.04
CA PHE A 64 2.39 -2.09 3.51
C PHE A 64 3.29 -2.72 4.56
N TRP A 65 2.74 -3.23 5.66
CA TRP A 65 3.49 -4.02 6.65
C TRP A 65 2.63 -5.12 7.25
N LYS A 66 3.26 -6.21 7.69
CA LYS A 66 2.56 -7.30 8.40
C LYS A 66 2.15 -6.84 9.79
N TRP A 67 0.89 -7.08 10.14
CA TRP A 67 0.43 -6.91 11.50
C TRP A 67 1.21 -7.86 12.43
N VAL A 68 1.76 -7.32 13.52
CA VAL A 68 2.37 -8.11 14.59
C VAL A 68 1.58 -7.80 15.86
N PRO A 69 0.87 -8.76 16.47
CA PRO A 69 0.32 -8.55 17.80
C PRO A 69 1.48 -8.24 18.75
N ALA A 70 1.33 -7.22 19.60
CA ALA A 70 2.29 -7.00 20.69
C ALA A 70 2.38 -8.30 21.50
N ILE A 71 3.58 -8.90 21.55
CA ILE A 71 3.89 -10.04 22.43
C ILE A 71 3.92 -9.53 23.87
#